data_AF-A0A9P5THR7-F1
#
_entry.id   AF-A0A9P5THR7-F1
#
_cell.length_a   1.000
_cell.length_b   1.000
_cell.length_c   1.000
_cell.angle_alpha   90.00
_cell.angle_beta   90.00
_cell.angle_gamma   90.00
#
_symmetry.space_group_name_H-M   'P 1'
#
loop_
_entity.id
_entity.type
_entity.pdbx_description
1 polymer ?
#
loop_
_entity_poly.entity_id
_entity_poly.type
_entity_poly.pdbx_seq_one_letter_code
_entity_poly.pdbx_strand_id
1 'polypeptide(L)'
;MANKGEEKLLCPFLLSVGVTPRSLAYDDAVAAANSIKTILAVHGLSEVEVAFVEMVNKLSVGGPKLMSLDPIADPVPEYRKHFSSTLGLSIAPKDMPWFEGTGAIYFRLSSKTNDITLLTYAHVVHPPPAFPNNAGMTRTSNSQDSEHMIALGHGATTGPSPA
;
A
#
# COMPACT_ATOMS: atom_id res chain seq x y z
N MET A 1 -2.90 -11.31 -25.79
CA MET A 1 -4.02 -11.04 -26.71
C MET A 1 -5.28 -11.04 -25.87
N ALA A 2 -5.94 -9.89 -25.70
CA ALA A 2 -7.23 -9.79 -25.03
C ALA A 2 -8.28 -9.46 -26.10
N ASN A 3 -9.33 -10.27 -26.18
CA ASN A 3 -10.39 -10.08 -27.17
C ASN A 3 -11.27 -8.87 -26.76
N LYS A 4 -11.49 -7.99 -27.72
CA LYS A 4 -12.29 -6.77 -27.61
C LYS A 4 -13.76 -7.13 -27.41
N GLY A 5 -14.33 -6.83 -26.24
CA GLY A 5 -15.79 -6.82 -26.03
C GLY A 5 -16.34 -7.60 -24.84
N GLU A 6 -15.51 -8.33 -24.09
CA GLU A 6 -15.95 -8.97 -22.84
C GLU A 6 -15.15 -8.40 -21.66
N GLU A 7 -15.78 -7.56 -20.84
CA GLU A 7 -15.27 -7.20 -19.50
C GLU A 7 -15.44 -8.36 -18.51
N LYS A 8 -15.14 -9.59 -18.94
CA LYS A 8 -15.00 -10.69 -18.00
C LYS A 8 -13.69 -10.46 -17.28
N LEU A 9 -13.76 -10.04 -16.02
CA LEU A 9 -12.59 -9.98 -15.15
C LEU A 9 -11.84 -11.31 -15.30
N LEU A 10 -10.60 -11.23 -15.78
CA LEU A 10 -9.69 -12.37 -15.84
C LEU A 10 -9.35 -12.69 -14.38
N CYS A 11 -10.22 -13.49 -13.76
CA CYS A 11 -10.22 -13.90 -12.36
C CYS A 11 -10.41 -12.73 -11.35
N PRO A 12 -11.41 -12.82 -10.45
CA PRO A 12 -11.70 -11.73 -9.51
C PRO A 12 -10.61 -11.53 -8.44
N PHE A 13 -9.68 -12.49 -8.29
CA PHE A 13 -8.62 -12.42 -7.29
C PHE A 13 -7.31 -13.08 -7.78
N LEU A 14 -6.28 -12.28 -8.03
CA LEU A 14 -4.93 -12.71 -8.39
C LEU A 14 -3.97 -12.44 -7.23
N LEU A 15 -3.37 -13.48 -6.66
CA LEU A 15 -2.30 -13.38 -5.68
C LEU A 15 -0.94 -13.49 -6.37
N SER A 16 -0.14 -12.44 -6.31
CA SER A 16 1.23 -12.43 -6.84
C SER A 16 2.25 -12.66 -5.73
N VAL A 17 3.15 -13.63 -5.92
CA VAL A 17 4.24 -13.96 -5.00
C VAL A 17 5.57 -13.60 -5.66
N GLY A 18 6.30 -12.64 -5.08
CA GLY A 18 7.62 -12.25 -5.54
C GLY A 18 8.69 -13.27 -5.15
N VAL A 19 9.48 -13.74 -6.11
CA VAL A 19 10.58 -14.68 -5.88
C VAL A 19 11.90 -14.14 -6.43
N THR A 20 13.02 -14.58 -5.88
CA THR A 20 14.33 -14.19 -6.43
C THR A 20 14.46 -14.79 -7.85
N PRO A 21 15.01 -14.05 -8.84
CA PRO A 21 15.12 -14.58 -10.19
C PRO A 21 15.87 -15.91 -10.20
N ARG A 22 15.32 -16.89 -10.94
CA ARG A 22 15.88 -18.25 -11.08
C ARG A 22 16.00 -19.02 -9.75
N SER A 23 15.38 -18.57 -8.67
CA SER A 23 15.45 -19.24 -7.37
C SER A 23 14.36 -20.28 -7.16
N LEU A 24 13.35 -20.33 -8.04
CA LEU A 24 12.20 -21.22 -7.90
C LEU A 24 12.07 -22.08 -9.17
N ALA A 25 12.13 -23.40 -8.99
CA ALA A 25 11.86 -24.34 -10.08
C ALA A 25 10.36 -24.33 -10.43
N TYR A 26 10.05 -24.65 -11.68
CA TYR A 26 8.66 -24.64 -12.16
C TYR A 26 7.76 -25.60 -11.38
N ASP A 27 8.21 -26.84 -11.16
CA ASP A 27 7.42 -27.85 -10.45
C ASP A 27 7.15 -27.45 -8.98
N ASP A 28 8.14 -26.84 -8.33
CA ASP A 28 7.99 -26.29 -6.98
C ASP A 28 7.00 -25.11 -6.96
N ALA A 29 7.02 -24.25 -7.98
CA ALA A 29 6.05 -23.16 -8.13
C ALA A 29 4.62 -23.69 -8.27
N VAL A 30 4.42 -24.76 -9.06
CA VAL A 30 3.11 -25.40 -9.23
C VAL A 30 2.64 -26.03 -7.92
N ALA A 31 3.51 -26.78 -7.23
CA ALA A 31 3.19 -27.39 -5.94
C ALA A 31 2.83 -26.34 -4.88
N ALA A 32 3.60 -25.25 -4.82
CA ALA A 32 3.33 -24.13 -3.91
C ALA A 32 2.03 -23.41 -4.25
N ALA A 33 1.76 -23.13 -5.53
CA ALA A 33 0.51 -22.52 -5.99
C ALA A 33 -0.71 -23.34 -5.57
N ASN A 34 -0.67 -24.66 -5.74
CA ASN A 34 -1.75 -25.56 -5.33
C ASN A 34 -1.96 -25.54 -3.82
N SER A 35 -0.88 -25.58 -3.04
CA SER A 35 -0.95 -25.50 -1.57
C SER A 35 -1.58 -24.19 -1.10
N ILE A 36 -1.18 -23.07 -1.70
CA ILE A 36 -1.73 -21.74 -1.42
C ILE A 36 -3.23 -21.70 -1.75
N LYS A 37 -3.63 -22.23 -2.93
CA LYS A 37 -5.05 -22.32 -3.31
C LYS A 37 -5.86 -23.14 -2.31
N THR A 38 -5.33 -24.26 -1.82
CA THR A 38 -6.01 -25.07 -0.79
C THR A 38 -6.22 -24.28 0.51
N ILE A 39 -5.20 -23.57 0.98
CA ILE A 39 -5.29 -22.73 2.18
C ILE A 39 -6.35 -21.64 2.00
N LEU A 40 -6.30 -20.93 0.87
CA LEU A 40 -7.24 -19.84 0.58
C LEU A 40 -8.68 -20.34 0.43
N ALA A 41 -8.87 -21.53 -0.16
CA ALA A 41 -10.18 -22.17 -0.26
C ALA A 41 -10.80 -22.47 1.12
N VAL A 42 -10.00 -22.90 2.11
CA VAL A 42 -10.47 -23.12 3.49
C VAL A 42 -11.01 -21.82 4.11
N HIS A 43 -10.51 -20.66 3.67
CA HIS A 43 -10.95 -19.35 4.12
C HIS A 43 -12.01 -18.69 3.20
N GLY A 44 -12.63 -19.45 2.29
CA GLY A 44 -13.68 -18.95 1.40
C GLY A 44 -13.18 -18.19 0.17
N LEU A 45 -11.87 -18.23 -0.11
CA LEU A 45 -11.23 -17.61 -1.28
C LEU A 45 -10.89 -18.68 -2.33
N SER A 46 -11.91 -19.32 -2.89
CA SER A 46 -11.75 -20.43 -3.85
C SER A 46 -11.44 -19.98 -5.28
N GLU A 47 -11.82 -18.75 -5.66
CA GLU A 47 -11.62 -18.21 -7.01
C GLU A 47 -10.31 -17.40 -7.11
N VAL A 48 -9.21 -17.98 -6.62
CA VAL A 48 -7.88 -17.34 -6.62
C VAL A 48 -6.94 -17.94 -7.65
N GLU A 49 -6.32 -17.08 -8.45
CA GLU A 49 -5.13 -17.43 -9.22
C GLU A 49 -3.86 -17.04 -8.46
N VAL A 50 -2.84 -17.87 -8.54
CA VAL A 50 -1.55 -17.64 -7.88
C VAL A 50 -0.49 -17.53 -8.96
N ALA A 51 0.20 -16.38 -9.01
CA ALA A 51 1.29 -16.14 -9.95
C ALA A 51 2.60 -15.93 -9.18
N PHE A 52 3.65 -16.63 -9.59
CA PHE A 52 5.00 -16.37 -9.12
C PHE A 52 5.69 -15.41 -10.08
N VAL A 53 6.18 -14.31 -9.55
CA VAL A 53 6.82 -13.24 -10.34
C VAL A 53 8.26 -13.12 -9.88
N GLU A 54 9.20 -13.31 -10.80
CA GLU A 54 10.61 -13.06 -10.52
C GLU A 54 10.83 -11.56 -10.24
N MET A 55 11.40 -11.24 -9.08
CA MET A 55 11.60 -9.88 -8.62
C MET A 55 12.97 -9.73 -7.97
N VAL A 56 13.72 -8.72 -8.40
CA VAL A 56 15.00 -8.35 -7.77
C VAL A 56 14.70 -7.41 -6.61
N ASN A 57 14.63 -7.96 -5.40
CA ASN A 57 14.57 -7.16 -4.18
C ASN A 57 15.99 -6.74 -3.79
N LYS A 58 16.37 -5.50 -4.14
CA LYS A 58 17.52 -4.86 -3.48
C LYS A 58 17.08 -4.43 -2.10
N LEU A 59 17.31 -5.29 -1.10
CA LEU A 59 17.33 -4.88 0.31
C LEU A 59 18.49 -3.88 0.44
N SER A 60 18.22 -2.60 0.19
CA SER A 60 19.16 -1.59 0.60
C SER A 60 19.15 -1.61 2.11
N VAL A 61 20.26 -2.03 2.71
CA VAL A 61 20.45 -2.12 4.17
C VAL A 61 20.37 -0.71 4.83
N GLY A 62 20.15 0.35 4.05
CA GLY A 62 19.78 1.69 4.51
C GLY A 62 18.66 2.36 3.70
N GLY A 63 17.82 1.59 2.99
CA GLY A 63 16.90 2.14 1.98
C GLY A 63 17.65 2.78 0.81
N PRO A 64 17.02 3.05 -0.35
CA PRO A 64 17.63 4.01 -1.27
C PRO A 64 17.86 5.29 -0.48
N LYS A 65 19.10 5.82 -0.44
CA LYS A 65 19.31 7.18 0.05
C LYS A 65 18.52 8.09 -0.88
N LEU A 66 17.31 8.44 -0.45
CA LEU A 66 16.45 9.36 -1.18
C LEU A 66 17.29 10.60 -1.44
N MET A 67 17.35 11.05 -2.69
CA MET A 67 17.95 12.35 -2.99
C MET A 67 17.21 13.37 -2.11
N SER A 68 17.94 14.27 -1.45
CA SER A 68 17.30 15.32 -0.66
C SER A 68 16.44 16.14 -1.62
N LEU A 69 15.12 16.00 -1.51
CA LEU A 69 14.19 16.89 -2.19
C LEU A 69 14.28 18.24 -1.49
N ASP A 70 14.72 19.27 -2.21
CA ASP A 70 14.54 20.65 -1.76
C ASP A 70 13.13 21.08 -2.18
N PRO A 71 12.17 21.22 -1.25
CA PRO A 71 10.79 21.55 -1.58
C PRO A 71 10.62 22.94 -2.20
N ILE A 72 11.68 23.77 -2.19
CA ILE A 72 11.71 25.11 -2.80
C ILE A 72 12.39 25.05 -4.17
N ALA A 73 13.43 24.22 -4.34
CA ALA A 73 14.25 24.19 -5.56
C ALA A 73 13.88 23.09 -6.57
N ASP A 74 13.19 22.01 -6.16
CA ASP A 74 12.85 20.87 -7.02
C ASP A 74 11.34 20.85 -7.37
N PRO A 75 10.91 21.50 -8.47
CA PRO A 75 9.50 21.62 -8.85
C PRO A 75 9.02 20.37 -9.60
N VAL A 76 9.20 19.17 -9.03
CA VAL A 76 8.77 17.94 -9.72
C VAL A 76 7.92 17.01 -8.85
N PRO A 77 6.60 17.28 -8.75
CA PRO A 77 5.63 16.37 -8.15
C PRO A 77 5.62 14.98 -8.80
N GLU A 78 6.03 14.91 -10.07
CA GLU A 78 6.00 13.72 -10.93
C GLU A 78 7.03 12.66 -10.51
N TYR A 79 8.14 13.08 -9.89
CA TYR A 79 9.20 12.20 -9.38
C TYR A 79 9.03 11.86 -7.89
N ARG A 80 8.03 12.40 -7.19
CA ARG A 80 7.63 11.97 -5.82
C ARG A 80 6.93 10.61 -5.79
N LYS A 81 6.87 9.90 -6.92
CA LYS A 81 6.49 8.49 -6.93
C LYS A 81 7.68 7.71 -6.36
N HIS A 82 7.68 7.55 -5.03
CA HIS A 82 8.65 6.73 -4.33
C HIS A 82 8.79 5.39 -5.06
N PHE A 83 9.98 5.13 -5.62
CA PHE A 83 10.42 3.79 -5.98
C PHE A 83 10.65 2.98 -4.70
N SER A 84 9.59 2.83 -3.92
CA SER A 84 9.54 1.92 -2.80
C SER A 84 9.20 0.55 -3.38
N SER A 85 10.06 -0.43 -3.16
CA SER A 85 9.72 -1.85 -3.42
C SER A 85 8.56 -2.33 -2.54
N THR A 86 8.19 -1.54 -1.53
CA THR A 86 6.94 -1.68 -0.78
C THR A 86 5.78 -1.04 -1.55
N LEU A 87 4.79 -1.87 -1.89
CA LEU A 87 3.57 -1.61 -2.69
C LEU A 87 2.61 -0.51 -2.14
N GLY A 88 3.11 0.53 -1.47
CA GLY A 88 2.27 1.52 -0.79
C GLY A 88 2.20 2.90 -1.46
N LEU A 89 0.99 3.40 -1.69
CA LEU A 89 0.48 4.56 -0.94
C LEU A 89 1.45 5.70 -0.54
N SER A 90 1.92 6.62 -1.39
CA SER A 90 2.58 7.83 -0.85
C SER A 90 1.54 8.70 -0.12
N ILE A 91 1.74 8.94 1.18
CA ILE A 91 0.79 9.67 2.02
C ILE A 91 1.48 10.70 2.91
N ALA A 92 0.71 11.63 3.46
CA ALA A 92 1.12 12.47 4.60
C ALA A 92 -0.08 12.83 5.49
N PRO A 93 0.12 13.25 6.75
CA PRO A 93 -0.91 13.88 7.55
C PRO A 93 -1.45 15.14 6.86
N LYS A 94 -2.77 15.32 6.88
CA LYS A 94 -3.44 16.46 6.24
C LYS A 94 -2.91 17.81 6.74
N ASP A 95 -2.65 17.91 8.04
CA ASP A 95 -2.22 19.15 8.68
C ASP A 95 -0.70 19.36 8.63
N MET A 96 0.07 18.32 8.25
CA MET A 96 1.52 18.40 8.11
C MET A 96 1.99 17.64 6.85
N PRO A 97 1.65 18.15 5.64
CA PRO A 97 1.90 17.45 4.39
C PRO A 97 3.40 17.28 4.04
N TRP A 98 4.30 17.93 4.78
CA TRP A 98 5.75 17.80 4.64
C TRP A 98 6.33 16.60 5.40
N PHE A 99 5.54 15.91 6.24
CA PHE A 99 5.94 14.65 6.86
C PHE A 99 5.34 13.49 6.06
N GLU A 100 6.06 13.10 5.01
CA GLU A 100 5.63 12.06 4.08
C GLU A 100 5.92 10.65 4.61
N GLY A 101 5.16 9.67 4.14
CA GLY A 101 5.36 8.26 4.45
C GLY A 101 4.62 7.33 3.50
N THR A 102 4.55 6.06 3.88
CA THR A 102 3.93 5.01 3.06
C THR A 102 2.71 4.41 3.76
N GLY A 103 1.56 4.46 3.09
CA GLY A 103 0.37 3.72 3.43
C GLY A 103 0.46 2.30 2.88
N ALA A 104 0.27 1.29 3.73
CA ALA A 104 0.44 -0.11 3.36
C ALA A 104 -0.84 -0.71 2.75
N ILE A 105 -1.96 -0.66 3.49
CA ILE A 105 -3.21 -1.34 3.14
C ILE A 105 -4.40 -0.44 3.47
N TYR A 106 -5.35 -0.34 2.54
CA TYR A 106 -6.66 0.24 2.77
C TYR A 106 -7.67 -0.85 3.10
N PHE A 107 -8.49 -0.62 4.11
CA PHE A 107 -9.60 -1.50 4.43
C PHE A 107 -10.82 -0.70 4.82
N ARG A 108 -11.99 -1.26 4.52
CA ARG A 108 -13.27 -0.67 4.85
C ARG A 108 -13.72 -1.18 6.23
N LEU A 109 -13.99 -0.27 7.16
CA LEU A 109 -14.35 -0.66 8.54
C LEU A 109 -15.72 -1.36 8.62
N SER A 110 -16.62 -1.02 7.71
CA SER A 110 -17.98 -1.56 7.70
C SER A 110 -18.53 -1.59 6.28
N SER A 111 -19.26 -2.64 5.92
CA SER A 111 -20.00 -2.70 4.64
C SER A 111 -21.14 -1.69 4.56
N LYS A 112 -21.50 -1.03 5.67
CA LYS A 112 -22.60 -0.07 5.76
C LYS A 112 -22.16 1.39 5.60
N THR A 113 -20.90 1.71 5.89
CA THR A 113 -20.35 3.06 5.78
C THR A 113 -19.25 3.10 4.73
N ASN A 114 -19.00 4.24 4.09
CA ASN A 114 -17.90 4.38 3.12
C ASN A 114 -16.56 4.71 3.82
N ASP A 115 -16.43 4.35 5.10
CA ASP A 115 -15.27 4.69 5.91
C ASP A 115 -14.11 3.76 5.54
N ILE A 116 -13.12 4.35 4.88
CA ILE A 116 -11.87 3.70 4.50
C ILE A 116 -10.83 4.07 5.56
N THR A 117 -10.17 3.07 6.13
CA THR A 117 -9.03 3.24 7.04
C THR A 117 -7.76 2.76 6.36
N LEU A 118 -6.65 3.42 6.70
CA LEU A 118 -5.32 3.13 6.17
C LEU A 118 -4.43 2.59 7.28
N LEU A 119 -3.79 1.45 7.03
CA LEU A 119 -2.68 0.97 7.83
C LEU A 119 -1.39 1.69 7.40
N THR A 120 -0.77 2.42 8.32
CA THR A 120 0.53 3.05 8.12
C THR A 120 1.34 3.05 9.43
N TYR A 121 2.60 3.44 9.37
CA TYR A 121 3.45 3.51 10.55
C TYR A 121 3.09 4.72 11.43
N ALA A 122 3.20 4.56 12.74
CA ALA A 122 2.89 5.63 13.70
C ALA A 122 3.71 6.91 13.51
N HIS A 123 4.97 6.79 13.05
CA HIS A 123 5.82 7.96 12.79
C HIS A 123 5.39 8.76 11.55
N VAL A 124 4.56 8.19 10.67
CA VAL A 124 3.99 8.93 9.52
C VAL A 124 2.83 9.79 10.00
N VAL A 125 1.99 9.25 10.88
CA VAL A 125 0.85 9.98 11.46
C VAL A 125 1.30 11.04 12.46
N HIS A 126 2.21 10.65 13.37
CA HIS A 126 2.75 11.49 14.44
C HIS A 126 4.28 11.57 14.31
N PRO A 127 4.78 12.45 13.44
CA PRO A 127 6.21 12.57 13.14
C PRO A 127 7.01 13.04 14.36
N PRO A 128 8.17 12.44 14.67
CA PRO A 128 8.93 12.75 15.89
C PRO A 128 9.24 14.23 16.14
N PRO A 129 9.53 15.07 15.11
CA PRO A 129 9.74 16.51 15.34
C PRO A 129 8.51 17.25 15.86
N ALA A 130 7.30 16.81 15.51
CA ALA A 130 6.05 17.40 16.00
C ALA A 130 5.49 16.65 17.22
N PHE A 131 5.83 15.36 17.35
CA PHE A 131 5.34 14.45 18.40
C PHE A 131 6.52 13.70 19.04
N PRO A 132 7.34 14.39 19.87
CA PRO A 132 8.57 13.81 20.42
C PRO A 132 8.32 12.62 21.37
N ASN A 133 7.12 12.49 21.92
CA ASN A 133 6.72 11.42 22.84
C ASN A 133 5.81 10.36 22.17
N ASN A 134 5.95 10.12 20.87
CA ASN A 134 5.16 9.13 20.14
C ASN A 134 5.59 7.69 20.46
N ALA A 135 5.20 7.18 21.62
CA ALA A 135 5.48 5.80 22.07
C ALA A 135 4.41 4.78 21.61
N GLY A 136 3.46 5.19 20.78
CA GLY A 136 2.33 4.38 20.32
C GLY A 136 0.99 5.06 20.63
N MET A 137 0.07 5.00 19.68
CA MET A 137 -1.27 5.59 19.80
C MET A 137 -2.30 4.48 20.01
N THR A 138 -3.13 4.60 21.04
CA THR A 138 -4.29 3.74 21.25
C THR A 138 -5.54 4.60 21.20
N ARG A 139 -6.47 4.29 20.28
CA ARG A 139 -7.76 4.97 20.24
C ARG A 139 -8.69 4.32 21.28
N THR A 140 -8.94 5.01 22.39
CA THR A 140 -9.71 4.46 23.52
C THR A 140 -11.15 4.96 23.57
N SER A 141 -11.49 6.01 22.82
CA SER A 141 -12.85 6.53 22.75
C SER A 141 -13.18 7.07 21.36
N ASN A 142 -14.47 7.19 21.06
CA ASN A 142 -14.96 7.80 19.83
C ASN A 142 -14.89 9.34 19.83
N SER A 143 -14.52 9.95 20.96
CA SER A 143 -14.33 11.40 21.09
C SER A 143 -12.92 11.86 20.74
N GLN A 144 -11.99 10.93 20.49
CA GLN A 144 -10.66 11.26 19.98
C GLN A 144 -10.77 11.53 18.47
N ASP A 145 -10.22 12.66 18.04
CA ASP A 145 -10.26 13.06 16.63
C ASP A 145 -9.60 12.01 15.74
N SER A 146 -10.21 11.79 14.57
CA SER A 146 -9.65 10.90 13.56
C SER A 146 -8.48 11.55 12.85
N GLU A 147 -7.38 10.81 12.72
CA GLU A 147 -6.21 11.24 11.98
C GLU A 147 -6.48 11.15 10.47
N HIS A 148 -6.47 12.29 9.79
CA HIS A 148 -6.74 12.38 8.36
C HIS A 148 -5.44 12.36 7.56
N MET A 149 -5.31 11.36 6.69
CA MET A 149 -4.18 11.23 5.77
C MET A 149 -4.59 11.67 4.37
N ILE A 150 -3.67 12.30 3.65
CA ILE A 150 -3.84 12.65 2.24
C ILE A 150 -2.94 11.77 1.37
N ALA A 151 -3.41 11.42 0.19
CA ALA A 151 -2.58 10.81 -0.85
C ALA A 151 -1.75 11.89 -1.54
N LEU A 152 -0.46 11.63 -1.75
CA LEU A 152 0.45 12.54 -2.43
C LEU A 152 0.58 12.15 -3.90
N GLY A 153 0.38 13.10 -4.81
CA GLY A 153 0.49 12.88 -6.25
C GLY A 153 -0.45 13.77 -7.08
N HIS A 154 -0.20 13.86 -8.39
CA HIS A 154 -1.04 14.61 -9.31
C HIS A 154 -2.39 13.89 -9.49
N GLY A 155 -3.49 14.55 -9.14
CA GLY A 155 -4.85 13.98 -9.18
C GLY A 155 -5.40 13.47 -7.84
N ALA A 156 -4.74 13.73 -6.71
CA ALA A 156 -5.28 13.45 -5.39
C ALA A 156 -6.48 14.37 -5.10
N THR A 157 -7.69 13.87 -5.36
CA THR A 157 -8.93 14.56 -5.01
C THR A 157 -9.27 14.27 -3.56
N THR A 158 -9.40 15.31 -2.74
CA THR A 158 -10.20 15.23 -1.53
C THR A 158 -11.62 14.92 -1.98
N GLY A 159 -12.21 13.82 -1.51
CA GLY A 159 -13.60 13.48 -1.80
C GLY A 159 -14.52 14.69 -1.57
N PRO A 160 -15.62 14.82 -2.34
CA PRO A 160 -16.47 16.00 -2.30
C PRO A 160 -17.04 16.20 -0.89
N SER A 161 -16.98 17.45 -0.42
CA SER A 161 -17.71 17.91 0.75
C SER A 161 -19.21 17.69 0.50
N PRO A 162 -19.94 16.99 1.38
CA PRO A 162 -21.40 16.98 1.30
C PRO A 162 -21.92 18.40 1.54
N ALA A 163 -22.80 18.84 0.65
CA ALA A 163 -23.71 19.96 0.86
C ALA A 163 -25.04 19.42 1.38
#